data_AF-B6Q9H0-F1
#
_entry.id   AF-B6Q9H0-F1
#
_cell.length_a   1.000
_cell.length_b   1.000
_cell.length_c   1.000
_cell.angle_alpha   90.00
_cell.angle_beta   90.00
_cell.angle_gamma   90.00
#
_symmetry.space_group_name_H-M   'P 1'
#
loop_
_entity.id
_entity.type
_entity.pdbx_description
1 polymer ?
#
loop_
_entity_poly.entity_id
_entity_poly.type
_entity_poly.pdbx_seq_one_letter_code
_entity_poly.pdbx_strand_id
1 'polypeptide(L)'
;MTGHIHSGTPMGEMTTLGGVSMCESKPKEPSVRALLFLSDACGHAFINNQLLADGYTTEGGYHVFMPDLFHGDPHGFGRDDISVYEWLTLHPPDRVEPVINTVLAKIKSSGDRDHKFKTVCTVGFCTGAKYVTRLLGREDSGIAAAYEAHLSFMSVEELRAVKRPLSIAAAETDEIFTTEKRRESEDILKEIGVPY
;
A
#
# COMPACT_ATOMS: atom_id res chain seq x y z
N MET A 1 21.31 -0.69 5.26
CA MET A 1 20.24 -1.70 5.44
C MET A 1 20.32 -2.64 4.25
N THR A 2 20.57 -3.94 4.43
CA THR A 2 20.58 -4.91 3.31
C THR A 2 19.16 -5.48 3.15
N GLY A 3 18.50 -5.22 2.02
CA GLY A 3 17.22 -5.84 1.71
C GLY A 3 17.39 -7.33 1.41
N HIS A 4 16.47 -8.17 1.88
CA HIS A 4 16.41 -9.57 1.50
C HIS A 4 15.52 -9.74 0.27
N ILE A 5 16.03 -10.36 -0.79
CA ILE A 5 15.21 -10.82 -1.91
C ILE A 5 14.54 -12.12 -1.47
N HIS A 6 13.20 -12.15 -1.50
CA HIS A 6 12.45 -13.37 -1.25
C HIS A 6 12.63 -14.33 -2.44
N SER A 7 12.88 -15.61 -2.16
CA SER A 7 12.94 -16.65 -3.19
C SER A 7 11.54 -17.18 -3.49
N GLY A 8 11.16 -17.27 -4.77
CA GLY A 8 9.89 -17.86 -5.18
C GLY A 8 9.51 -17.49 -6.60
N THR A 9 8.48 -18.13 -7.13
CA THR A 9 7.84 -17.76 -8.40
C THR A 9 6.52 -17.07 -8.07
N PRO A 10 6.34 -15.80 -8.45
CA PRO A 10 5.05 -15.12 -8.28
C PRO A 10 3.92 -15.87 -8.97
N MET A 11 2.75 -15.94 -8.32
CA MET A 11 1.51 -16.47 -8.88
C MET A 11 0.55 -15.37 -9.35
N GLY A 12 0.76 -14.13 -8.93
CA GLY A 12 -0.02 -12.99 -9.39
C GLY A 12 0.15 -12.72 -10.89
N GLU A 13 -0.90 -12.17 -11.50
CA GLU A 13 -0.91 -11.83 -12.93
C GLU A 13 -0.74 -10.32 -13.13
N MET A 14 0.10 -9.94 -14.10
CA MET A 14 0.19 -8.55 -14.55
C MET A 14 -0.99 -8.25 -15.47
N THR A 15 -1.82 -7.29 -15.06
CA THR A 15 -3.03 -6.88 -15.78
C THR A 15 -3.02 -5.37 -16.02
N THR A 16 -3.99 -4.88 -16.77
CA THR A 16 -4.17 -3.44 -17.01
C THR A 16 -5.63 -3.05 -16.83
N LEU A 17 -5.86 -1.95 -16.12
CA LEU A 17 -7.17 -1.39 -15.83
C LEU A 17 -7.17 0.09 -16.21
N GLY A 18 -7.87 0.48 -17.27
CA GLY A 18 -7.98 1.90 -17.64
C GLY A 18 -6.62 2.59 -17.87
N GLY A 19 -5.63 1.86 -18.37
CA GLY A 19 -4.25 2.34 -18.55
C GLY A 19 -3.34 2.18 -17.31
N VAL A 20 -3.87 1.79 -16.16
CA VAL A 20 -3.08 1.45 -14.96
C VAL A 20 -2.61 0.00 -15.04
N SER A 21 -1.29 -0.21 -15.06
CA SER A 21 -0.70 -1.54 -14.84
C SER A 21 -0.89 -1.95 -13.38
N MET A 22 -1.21 -3.22 -13.12
CA MET A 22 -1.28 -3.75 -11.75
C MET A 22 -0.92 -5.23 -11.72
N CYS A 23 -0.35 -5.68 -10.60
CA CYS A 23 -0.29 -7.10 -10.27
C CYS A 23 -1.59 -7.48 -9.52
N GLU A 24 -2.29 -8.50 -9.99
CA GLU A 24 -3.52 -9.01 -9.39
C GLU A 24 -3.28 -10.45 -8.93
N SER A 25 -3.33 -10.69 -7.61
CA SER A 25 -3.17 -12.01 -7.01
C SER A 25 -4.52 -12.51 -6.51
N LYS A 26 -4.97 -13.63 -7.07
CA LYS A 26 -6.32 -14.18 -6.90
C LYS A 26 -6.28 -15.47 -6.08
N PRO A 27 -7.13 -15.61 -5.04
CA PRO A 27 -7.28 -16.88 -4.34
C PRO A 27 -7.98 -17.90 -5.27
N LYS A 28 -7.72 -19.19 -5.04
CA LYS A 28 -8.34 -20.28 -5.82
C LYS A 28 -9.86 -20.31 -5.70
N GLU A 29 -10.35 -20.05 -4.49
CA GLU A 29 -11.78 -19.94 -4.19
C GLU A 29 -12.20 -18.46 -4.13
N PRO A 30 -13.45 -18.11 -4.52
CA PRO A 30 -13.95 -16.75 -4.42
C PRO A 30 -13.78 -16.17 -3.01
N SER A 31 -13.21 -14.98 -2.92
CA SER A 31 -13.04 -14.26 -1.65
C SER A 31 -13.99 -13.07 -1.55
N VAL A 32 -14.56 -12.88 -0.36
CA VAL A 32 -15.30 -11.67 0.02
C VAL A 32 -14.38 -10.60 0.60
N ARG A 33 -13.07 -10.83 0.62
CA ARG A 33 -12.06 -9.91 1.17
C ARG A 33 -11.12 -9.45 0.07
N ALA A 34 -10.96 -8.14 -0.09
CA ALA A 34 -9.98 -7.55 -0.98
C ALA A 34 -8.87 -6.85 -0.18
N LEU A 35 -7.69 -6.79 -0.78
CA LEU A 35 -6.56 -6.05 -0.27
C LEU A 35 -5.99 -5.14 -1.37
N LEU A 36 -5.88 -3.85 -1.07
CA LEU A 36 -5.13 -2.91 -1.90
C LEU A 36 -3.68 -2.82 -1.38
N PHE A 37 -2.72 -3.29 -2.16
CA PHE A 37 -1.30 -3.25 -1.83
C PHE A 37 -0.65 -2.03 -2.48
N LEU A 38 -0.12 -1.13 -1.67
CA LEU A 38 0.60 0.07 -2.12
C LEU A 38 2.10 -0.16 -1.95
N SER A 39 2.79 -0.34 -3.09
CA SER A 39 4.19 -0.76 -3.13
C SER A 39 5.15 0.31 -2.61
N ASP A 40 6.33 -0.17 -2.18
CA ASP A 40 7.49 0.68 -1.95
C ASP A 40 8.05 1.24 -3.27
N ALA A 41 9.12 2.02 -3.18
CA ALA A 41 9.74 2.65 -4.35
C ALA A 41 10.29 1.66 -5.39
N CYS A 42 10.32 0.35 -5.11
CA CYS A 42 10.67 -0.69 -6.10
C CYS A 42 9.51 -1.01 -7.05
N GLY A 43 8.28 -0.64 -6.69
CA GLY A 43 7.10 -0.79 -7.54
C GLY A 43 6.50 -2.20 -7.57
N HIS A 44 5.39 -2.34 -8.28
CA HIS A 44 4.60 -3.58 -8.39
C HIS A 44 5.28 -4.70 -9.18
N ALA A 45 6.22 -4.35 -10.06
CA ALA A 45 7.00 -5.31 -10.84
C ALA A 45 8.14 -5.96 -10.03
N PHE A 46 8.46 -5.43 -8.84
CA PHE A 46 9.49 -5.99 -8.00
C PHE A 46 9.04 -7.31 -7.36
N ILE A 47 9.87 -8.35 -7.50
CA ILE A 47 9.51 -9.72 -7.11
C ILE A 47 9.11 -9.85 -5.65
N ASN A 48 9.76 -9.13 -4.72
CA ASN A 48 9.39 -9.19 -3.31
C ASN A 48 7.97 -8.67 -3.06
N ASN A 49 7.60 -7.58 -3.73
CA ASN A 49 6.26 -7.01 -3.59
C ASN A 49 5.21 -7.99 -4.13
N GLN A 50 5.50 -8.69 -5.23
CA GLN A 50 4.61 -9.72 -5.76
C GLN A 50 4.50 -10.93 -4.82
N LEU A 51 5.62 -11.40 -4.26
CA LEU A 51 5.61 -12.53 -3.32
C LEU A 51 4.87 -12.17 -2.01
N LEU A 52 4.97 -10.94 -1.53
CA LEU A 52 4.17 -10.45 -0.40
C LEU A 52 2.67 -10.41 -0.75
N ALA A 53 2.32 -9.90 -1.93
CA ALA A 53 0.94 -9.92 -2.42
C ALA A 53 0.39 -11.37 -2.47
N ASP A 54 1.20 -12.32 -2.96
CA ASP A 54 0.83 -13.73 -3.00
C ASP A 54 0.70 -14.34 -1.60
N GLY A 55 1.52 -13.94 -0.62
CA GLY A 55 1.37 -14.33 0.78
C GLY A 55 0.02 -13.88 1.35
N TYR A 56 -0.37 -12.62 1.12
CA TYR A 56 -1.70 -12.13 1.53
C TYR A 56 -2.86 -12.88 0.86
N THR A 57 -2.67 -13.33 -0.38
CA THR A 57 -3.64 -14.17 -1.08
C THR A 57 -3.72 -15.58 -0.50
N THR A 58 -2.57 -16.24 -0.35
CA THR A 58 -2.49 -17.67 -0.04
C THR A 58 -2.69 -17.97 1.44
N GLU A 59 -2.13 -17.16 2.33
CA GLU A 59 -2.26 -17.30 3.78
C GLU A 59 -3.44 -16.48 4.32
N GLY A 60 -3.60 -15.26 3.80
CA GLY A 60 -4.62 -14.33 4.25
C GLY A 60 -6.00 -14.55 3.62
N GLY A 61 -6.06 -15.21 2.45
CA GLY A 61 -7.30 -15.44 1.69
C GLY A 61 -7.92 -14.15 1.12
N TYR A 62 -7.10 -13.14 0.82
CA TYR A 62 -7.51 -11.90 0.17
C TYR A 62 -7.42 -12.03 -1.36
N HIS A 63 -8.26 -11.29 -2.09
CA HIS A 63 -7.97 -10.94 -3.47
C HIS A 63 -7.15 -9.64 -3.47
N VAL A 64 -5.90 -9.71 -3.91
CA VAL A 64 -4.94 -8.62 -3.77
C VAL A 64 -4.78 -7.88 -5.10
N PHE A 65 -4.84 -6.55 -5.02
CA PHE A 65 -4.62 -5.63 -6.14
C PHE A 65 -3.44 -4.74 -5.81
N MET A 66 -2.40 -4.77 -6.63
CA MET A 66 -1.18 -3.97 -6.46
C MET A 66 -0.94 -3.10 -7.70
N PRO A 67 -1.44 -1.84 -7.72
CA PRO A 67 -1.19 -0.93 -8.82
C PRO A 67 0.26 -0.51 -8.97
N ASP A 68 0.62 -0.17 -10.19
CA ASP A 68 1.79 0.64 -10.52
C ASP A 68 1.59 2.09 -10.09
N LEU A 69 2.06 2.44 -8.90
CA LEU A 69 1.99 3.81 -8.39
C LEU A 69 2.85 4.79 -9.20
N PHE A 70 3.89 4.32 -9.87
CA PHE A 70 4.96 5.15 -10.43
C PHE A 70 4.97 5.19 -11.96
N HIS A 71 3.96 4.60 -12.60
CA HIS A 71 3.76 4.67 -14.06
C HIS A 71 4.97 4.12 -14.84
N GLY A 72 5.51 3.00 -14.39
CA GLY A 72 6.65 2.32 -14.99
C GLY A 72 8.02 2.92 -14.64
N ASP A 73 8.07 3.88 -13.71
CA ASP A 73 9.31 4.54 -13.27
C ASP A 73 9.59 4.28 -11.77
N PRO A 74 9.81 3.02 -11.36
CA PRO A 74 10.24 2.75 -9.98
C PRO A 74 11.61 3.36 -9.72
N HIS A 75 11.87 3.75 -8.47
CA HIS A 75 13.23 4.06 -8.05
C HIS A 75 14.06 2.77 -8.02
N GLY A 76 13.56 1.72 -7.34
CA GLY A 76 14.26 0.45 -7.17
C GLY A 76 15.54 0.54 -6.33
N PHE A 77 16.14 -0.62 -6.09
CA PHE A 77 17.46 -0.72 -5.45
C PHE A 77 18.57 -0.47 -6.49
N GLY A 78 19.57 0.34 -6.12
CA GLY A 78 20.74 0.60 -6.97
C GLY A 78 20.54 1.63 -8.07
N ARG A 79 19.46 2.41 -8.01
CA ARG A 79 19.29 3.61 -8.81
C ARG A 79 20.00 4.76 -8.10
N ASP A 80 21.13 5.17 -8.66
CA ASP A 80 22.05 6.13 -8.06
C ASP A 80 22.08 7.47 -8.83
N ASP A 81 21.41 7.57 -9.99
CA ASP A 81 21.33 8.78 -10.81
C ASP A 81 20.44 9.87 -10.22
N ILE A 82 19.55 9.50 -9.30
CA ILE A 82 18.59 10.38 -8.65
C ILE A 82 18.41 9.93 -7.20
N SER A 83 18.32 10.86 -6.25
CA SER A 83 17.98 10.50 -4.87
C SER A 83 16.51 10.10 -4.76
N VAL A 84 16.15 9.25 -3.78
CA VAL A 84 14.73 8.92 -3.53
C VAL A 84 13.87 10.16 -3.26
N TYR A 85 14.44 11.19 -2.63
CA TYR A 85 13.76 12.46 -2.38
C TYR A 85 13.46 13.24 -3.66
N GLU A 86 14.43 13.28 -4.58
CA GLU A 86 14.26 13.96 -5.87
C GLU A 86 13.33 13.17 -6.78
N TRP A 87 13.44 11.84 -6.81
CA TRP A 87 12.54 10.96 -7.55
C TRP A 87 11.09 11.08 -7.08
N LEU A 88 10.84 11.23 -5.78
CA LEU A 88 9.48 11.47 -5.25
C LEU A 88 8.83 12.73 -5.83
N THR A 89 9.60 13.74 -6.23
CA THR A 89 9.06 14.96 -6.87
C THR A 89 8.49 14.68 -8.26
N LEU A 90 8.88 13.58 -8.91
CA LEU A 90 8.36 13.13 -10.20
C LEU A 90 7.04 12.33 -10.05
N HIS A 91 6.75 11.89 -8.83
CA HIS A 91 5.55 11.13 -8.46
C HIS A 91 4.72 11.83 -7.37
N PRO A 92 4.28 13.09 -7.61
CA PRO A 92 3.48 13.84 -6.66
C PRO A 92 2.11 13.18 -6.41
N PRO A 93 1.43 13.49 -5.30
CA PRO A 93 0.14 12.89 -4.96
C PRO A 93 -0.93 13.01 -6.05
N ASP A 94 -1.01 14.12 -6.77
CA ASP A 94 -1.96 14.32 -7.88
C ASP A 94 -1.71 13.39 -9.07
N ARG A 95 -0.52 12.81 -9.20
CA ARG A 95 -0.19 11.76 -10.16
C ARG A 95 -0.49 10.36 -9.63
N VAL A 96 -0.22 10.10 -8.35
CA VAL A 96 -0.36 8.76 -7.74
C VAL A 96 -1.81 8.46 -7.32
N GLU A 97 -2.53 9.44 -6.78
CA GLU A 97 -3.89 9.23 -6.27
C GLU A 97 -4.90 8.81 -7.35
N PRO A 98 -4.86 9.30 -8.60
CA PRO A 98 -5.72 8.80 -9.67
C PRO A 98 -5.55 7.30 -9.95
N VAL A 99 -4.32 6.78 -9.86
CA VAL A 99 -4.02 5.35 -9.99
C VAL A 99 -4.72 4.56 -8.88
N ILE A 100 -4.53 5.00 -7.63
CA ILE A 100 -5.14 4.38 -6.44
C ILE A 100 -6.67 4.41 -6.56
N ASN A 101 -7.25 5.55 -6.93
CA ASN A 101 -8.69 5.73 -7.07
C ASN A 101 -9.28 4.83 -8.18
N THR A 102 -8.55 4.64 -9.28
CA THR A 102 -8.97 3.75 -10.38
C THR A 102 -9.08 2.31 -9.91
N VAL A 103 -8.08 1.81 -9.20
CA VAL A 103 -8.10 0.43 -8.66
C VAL A 103 -9.13 0.30 -7.54
N LEU A 104 -9.24 1.29 -6.65
CA LEU A 104 -10.23 1.27 -5.58
C LEU A 104 -11.67 1.28 -6.13
N ALA A 105 -11.92 2.00 -7.22
CA ALA A 105 -13.19 1.96 -7.93
C ALA A 105 -13.47 0.57 -8.52
N LYS A 106 -12.46 -0.07 -9.15
CA LYS A 106 -12.57 -1.47 -9.58
C LYS A 106 -12.90 -2.38 -8.39
N ILE A 107 -12.21 -2.27 -7.26
CA ILE A 107 -12.47 -3.12 -6.09
C ILE A 107 -13.94 -2.96 -5.65
N LYS A 108 -14.43 -1.72 -5.54
CA LYS A 108 -15.83 -1.45 -5.14
C LYS A 108 -16.86 -1.96 -6.15
N SER A 109 -16.53 -1.96 -7.44
CA SER A 109 -17.40 -2.50 -8.49
C SER A 109 -17.22 -3.99 -8.74
N SER A 110 -16.13 -4.59 -8.24
CA SER A 110 -15.78 -5.99 -8.48
C SER A 110 -16.48 -6.91 -7.51
N GLY A 111 -17.03 -7.97 -8.08
CA GLY A 111 -17.85 -8.97 -7.43
C GLY A 111 -19.05 -9.28 -8.30
N ASP A 112 -19.23 -10.54 -8.67
CA ASP A 112 -20.46 -10.97 -9.32
C ASP A 112 -21.68 -10.63 -8.44
N ARG A 113 -22.89 -10.74 -9.00
CA ARG A 113 -24.15 -10.47 -8.27
C ARG A 113 -24.21 -11.13 -6.88
N ASP A 114 -23.47 -12.23 -6.66
CA ASP A 114 -23.38 -12.98 -5.41
C ASP A 114 -22.05 -12.81 -4.62
N HIS A 115 -21.02 -12.11 -5.15
CA HIS A 115 -19.65 -12.10 -4.60
C HIS A 115 -19.00 -10.71 -4.53
N LYS A 116 -19.74 -9.68 -4.06
CA LYS A 116 -19.12 -8.39 -3.71
C LYS A 116 -18.10 -8.56 -2.59
N PHE A 117 -16.98 -7.83 -2.67
CA PHE A 117 -16.10 -7.71 -1.51
C PHE A 117 -16.86 -7.06 -0.35
N LYS A 118 -16.95 -7.79 0.77
CA LYS A 118 -17.57 -7.34 2.02
C LYS A 118 -16.58 -6.56 2.88
N THR A 119 -15.28 -6.80 2.69
CA THR A 119 -14.21 -6.15 3.44
C THR A 119 -13.08 -5.79 2.49
N VAL A 120 -12.65 -4.54 2.54
CA VAL A 120 -11.47 -4.07 1.82
C VAL A 120 -10.47 -3.56 2.84
N CYS A 121 -9.27 -4.12 2.86
CA CYS A 121 -8.15 -3.62 3.65
C CYS A 121 -7.09 -3.03 2.72
N THR A 122 -6.12 -2.31 3.27
CA THR A 122 -4.96 -1.87 2.50
C THR A 122 -3.67 -2.10 3.25
N VAL A 123 -2.60 -2.41 2.52
CA VAL A 123 -1.24 -2.46 3.06
C VAL A 123 -0.34 -1.52 2.30
N GLY A 124 0.65 -0.94 2.99
CA GLY A 124 1.58 0.02 2.41
C GLY A 124 3.00 -0.19 2.89
N PHE A 125 3.96 -0.04 1.99
CA PHE A 125 5.38 -0.15 2.29
C PHE A 125 6.09 1.10 1.78
N CYS A 126 6.98 1.69 2.57
CA CYS A 126 7.76 2.87 2.17
C CYS A 126 6.88 4.01 1.66
N THR A 127 7.14 4.44 0.43
CA THR A 127 6.41 5.46 -0.31
C THR A 127 4.92 5.16 -0.43
N GLY A 128 4.51 3.88 -0.42
CA GLY A 128 3.11 3.47 -0.37
C GLY A 128 2.42 3.72 0.98
N ALA A 129 3.16 3.77 2.10
CA ALA A 129 2.59 3.94 3.44
C ALA A 129 1.83 5.27 3.61
N LYS A 130 2.36 6.36 3.05
CA LYS A 130 1.69 7.67 3.02
C LYS A 130 0.25 7.56 2.51
N TYR A 131 0.05 6.82 1.43
CA TYR A 131 -1.25 6.71 0.78
C TYR A 131 -2.22 5.80 1.54
N VAL A 132 -1.71 4.80 2.26
CA VAL A 132 -2.50 4.00 3.21
C VAL A 132 -3.11 4.92 4.26
N THR A 133 -2.28 5.73 4.92
CA THR A 133 -2.72 6.69 5.93
C THR A 133 -3.77 7.66 5.36
N ARG A 134 -3.53 8.23 4.17
CA ARG A 134 -4.50 9.11 3.48
C ARG A 134 -5.84 8.42 3.19
N LEU A 135 -5.81 7.15 2.77
CA LEU A 135 -7.04 6.37 2.52
C LEU A 135 -7.87 6.14 3.78
N LEU A 136 -7.22 5.99 4.95
CA LEU A 136 -7.94 5.83 6.21
C LEU A 136 -8.66 7.10 6.67
N GLY A 137 -8.22 8.29 6.25
CA GLY A 137 -8.92 9.53 6.58
C GLY A 137 -10.11 9.86 5.69
N ARG A 138 -10.21 9.22 4.53
CA ARG A 138 -11.26 9.44 3.52
C ARG A 138 -12.54 8.67 3.83
N GLU A 139 -13.67 9.35 3.89
CA GLU A 139 -14.97 8.70 4.08
C GLU A 139 -15.39 7.81 2.91
N ASP A 140 -15.04 8.23 1.70
CA ASP A 140 -15.39 7.52 0.47
C ASP A 140 -14.51 6.29 0.23
N SER A 141 -13.44 6.06 1.00
CA SER A 141 -12.44 5.02 0.69
C SER A 141 -13.02 3.61 0.79
N GLY A 142 -13.89 3.34 1.76
CA GLY A 142 -14.44 2.00 2.02
C GLY A 142 -13.42 1.03 2.61
N ILE A 143 -12.26 1.53 3.07
CA ILE A 143 -11.23 0.71 3.74
C ILE A 143 -11.65 0.43 5.18
N ALA A 144 -11.59 -0.83 5.58
CA ALA A 144 -11.97 -1.32 6.90
C ALA A 144 -10.83 -1.21 7.93
N ALA A 145 -9.59 -1.48 7.49
CA ALA A 145 -8.38 -1.37 8.30
C ALA A 145 -7.15 -1.28 7.39
N ALA A 146 -6.04 -0.82 7.92
CA ALA A 146 -4.77 -0.87 7.22
C ALA A 146 -3.59 -1.34 8.07
N TYR A 147 -2.57 -1.78 7.36
CA TYR A 147 -1.24 -2.06 7.88
C TYR A 147 -0.21 -1.30 7.06
N GLU A 148 0.83 -0.80 7.69
CA GLU A 148 1.97 -0.26 6.98
C GLU A 148 3.28 -0.65 7.64
N ALA A 149 4.33 -0.76 6.83
CA ALA A 149 5.69 -0.85 7.30
C ALA A 149 6.40 0.48 6.99
N HIS A 150 7.09 1.01 8.01
CA HIS A 150 7.92 2.21 7.98
C HIS A 150 7.24 3.45 7.35
N LEU A 151 6.39 4.09 8.16
CA LEU A 151 5.59 5.25 7.76
C LEU A 151 6.46 6.41 7.23
N SER A 152 6.49 6.54 5.90
CA SER A 152 7.40 7.44 5.20
C SER A 152 6.65 8.60 4.54
N PHE A 153 7.27 9.79 4.54
CA PHE A 153 6.83 10.98 3.80
C PHE A 153 5.39 11.45 4.10
N MET A 154 4.93 11.23 5.32
CA MET A 154 3.60 11.60 5.81
C MET A 154 3.66 12.91 6.63
N SER A 155 2.60 13.73 6.55
CA SER A 155 2.44 14.92 7.41
C SER A 155 1.54 14.65 8.61
N VAL A 156 1.79 15.32 9.72
CA VAL A 156 1.01 15.19 10.97
C VAL A 156 -0.50 15.36 10.74
N GLU A 157 -0.90 16.24 9.82
CA GLU A 157 -2.30 16.46 9.44
C GLU A 157 -2.91 15.23 8.76
N GLU A 158 -2.15 14.54 7.90
CA GLU A 158 -2.61 13.29 7.26
C GLU A 158 -2.83 12.20 8.31
N LEU A 159 -1.94 12.08 9.30
CA LEU A 159 -2.11 11.10 10.38
C LEU A 159 -3.28 11.44 11.29
N ARG A 160 -3.44 12.72 11.68
CA ARG A 160 -4.59 13.17 12.48
C ARG A 160 -5.93 12.96 11.77
N ALA A 161 -5.92 12.87 10.44
CA ALA A 161 -7.13 12.62 9.68
C ALA A 161 -7.58 11.15 9.70
N VAL A 162 -6.78 10.21 10.21
CA VAL A 162 -7.10 8.77 10.25
C VAL A 162 -8.36 8.52 11.08
N LYS A 163 -9.25 7.67 10.55
CA LYS A 163 -10.56 7.35 11.17
C LYS A 163 -10.84 5.85 11.32
N ARG A 164 -9.91 4.99 10.89
CA ARG A 164 -10.04 3.53 10.87
C ARG A 164 -8.79 2.90 11.50
N PRO A 165 -8.84 1.62 11.92
CA PRO A 165 -7.70 0.94 12.51
C PRO A 165 -6.46 0.95 11.61
N LEU A 166 -5.30 1.27 12.20
CA LEU A 166 -4.00 1.38 11.52
C LEU A 166 -2.92 0.68 12.32
N SER A 167 -2.31 -0.37 11.78
CA SER A 167 -1.13 -0.99 12.40
C SER A 167 0.15 -0.52 11.70
N ILE A 168 1.14 -0.10 12.49
CA ILE A 168 2.43 0.41 11.98
C ILE A 168 3.58 -0.49 12.45
N ALA A 169 4.29 -1.12 11.51
CA ALA A 169 5.56 -1.77 11.77
C ALA A 169 6.71 -0.77 11.61
N ALA A 170 7.37 -0.45 12.73
CA ALA A 170 8.49 0.49 12.78
C ALA A 170 9.80 -0.24 13.05
N ALA A 171 10.83 0.03 12.25
CA ALA A 171 12.18 -0.46 12.54
C ALA A 171 12.76 0.25 13.78
N GLU A 172 13.69 -0.40 14.48
CA GLU A 172 14.40 0.21 15.61
C GLU A 172 15.22 1.43 15.17
N THR A 173 15.89 1.29 14.02
CA THR A 173 16.74 2.33 13.42
C THR A 173 16.27 2.61 12.00
N ASP A 174 15.72 3.80 11.79
CA ASP A 174 15.19 4.27 10.50
C ASP A 174 15.47 5.79 10.38
N GLU A 175 16.04 6.20 9.25
CA GLU A 175 16.40 7.61 8.99
C GLU A 175 15.21 8.42 8.45
N ILE A 176 14.18 7.75 7.93
CA ILE A 176 12.97 8.37 7.38
C ILE A 176 11.89 8.42 8.46
N PHE A 177 11.59 7.27 9.08
CA PHE A 177 10.62 7.12 10.18
C PHE A 177 11.34 6.96 11.53
N THR A 178 11.96 8.04 11.98
CA THR A 178 12.81 8.05 13.19
C THR A 178 12.03 7.68 14.46
N THR A 179 12.76 7.37 15.54
CA THR A 179 12.16 7.08 16.85
C THR A 179 11.27 8.22 17.34
N GLU A 180 11.65 9.47 17.08
CA GLU A 180 10.87 10.66 17.44
C GLU A 180 9.55 10.69 16.68
N LYS A 181 9.58 10.49 15.36
CA LYS A 181 8.37 10.43 14.53
C LYS A 181 7.47 9.26 14.92
N ARG A 182 8.06 8.11 15.28
CA ARG A 182 7.29 6.95 15.76
C ARG A 182 6.50 7.31 17.03
N ARG A 183 7.15 7.92 18.01
CA ARG A 183 6.49 8.35 19.26
C ARG A 183 5.42 9.42 19.00
N GLU A 184 5.71 10.39 18.14
CA GLU A 184 4.74 11.39 17.73
C GLU A 184 3.51 10.74 17.08
N SER A 185 3.72 9.74 16.20
CA SER A 185 2.61 8.99 15.60
C SER A 185 1.80 8.22 16.65
N GLU A 186 2.45 7.55 17.61
CA GLU A 186 1.77 6.86 18.71
C GLU A 186 0.92 7.83 19.55
N ASP A 187 1.45 9.00 19.88
CA ASP A 187 0.74 10.04 20.64
C ASP A 187 -0.48 10.57 19.87
N ILE A 188 -0.33 10.83 18.56
CA ILE A 188 -1.43 11.27 17.69
C ILE A 188 -2.51 10.20 17.59
N LEU A 189 -2.14 8.95 17.33
CA LEU A 189 -3.10 7.85 17.17
C LEU A 189 -3.89 7.59 18.47
N LYS A 190 -3.21 7.73 19.61
CA LYS A 190 -3.85 7.73 20.93
C LYS A 190 -4.82 8.89 21.13
N GLU A 191 -4.42 10.09 20.72
CA GLU A 191 -5.22 11.32 20.83
C GLU A 191 -6.53 11.20 20.02
N ILE A 192 -6.45 10.72 18.78
CA ILE A 192 -7.62 10.59 17.90
C ILE A 192 -8.48 9.36 18.21
N GLY A 193 -7.99 8.43 19.05
CA GLY A 193 -8.77 7.31 19.59
C GLY A 193 -9.07 6.19 18.61
N VAL A 194 -8.31 6.07 17.52
CA VAL A 194 -8.39 4.92 16.61
C VAL A 194 -7.58 3.74 17.16
N PRO A 195 -7.97 2.47 16.95
CA PRO A 195 -7.09 1.35 17.29
C PRO A 195 -5.81 1.37 16.43
N TYR A 196 -4.65 1.21 17.06
CA TYR A 196 -3.35 1.19 16.37
C TYR A 196 -2.35 0.19 16.97
#